data_AF-A0A2N0Q6T1-F1
#
_entry.id   AF-A0A2N0Q6T1-F1
#
_cell.length_a   1.000
_cell.length_b   1.000
_cell.length_c   1.000
_cell.angle_alpha   90.00
_cell.angle_beta   90.00
_cell.angle_gamma   90.00
#
_symmetry.space_group_name_H-M   'P 1'
#
loop_
_entity.id
_entity.type
_entity.pdbx_description
1 polymer ?
#
loop_
_entity_poly.entity_id
_entity_poly.type
_entity_poly.pdbx_seq_one_letter_code
_entity_poly.pdbx_strand_id
1 'polypeptide(L)'
;MTLFAKHKFNNAIGNIDKSPLPKSIEEEHKYMDNMNLPNLKFGKTYIVTYNNKEYYLHHLSIKNCIQNILLISDIAENFAFSYENLKALLKKHAVMIW
;
A
#
# COMPACT_ATOMS: atom_id res chain seq x y z
N MET A 1 22.03 -0.20 12.30
CA MET A 1 21.20 -0.07 13.52
C MET A 1 20.02 0.81 13.13
N THR A 2 18.94 0.19 12.66
CA THR A 2 17.76 0.90 12.15
C THR A 2 16.83 1.14 13.34
N LEU A 3 16.45 2.39 13.58
CA LEU A 3 15.60 2.77 14.70
C LEU A 3 14.18 2.24 14.46
N PHE A 4 13.66 1.41 15.37
CA PHE A 4 12.28 0.93 15.31
C PHE A 4 11.38 1.89 16.09
N ALA A 5 10.60 2.71 15.40
CA ALA A 5 9.48 3.43 16.00
C ALA A 5 8.27 2.50 16.02
N LYS A 6 7.80 2.14 17.22
CA LYS A 6 6.61 1.31 17.43
C LYS A 6 5.35 2.11 17.10
N HIS A 7 4.93 2.11 15.83
CA HIS A 7 3.64 2.68 15.43
C HIS A 7 2.54 1.66 15.71
N LYS A 8 1.62 1.98 16.64
CA LYS A 8 0.41 1.19 16.86
C LYS A 8 -0.54 1.52 15.71
N PHE A 9 -0.77 0.59 14.79
CA PHE A 9 -1.84 0.75 13.80
C PHE A 9 -3.17 0.97 14.54
N ASN A 10 -3.87 2.06 14.24
CA ASN A 10 -5.18 2.36 14.81
C ASN A 10 -6.23 1.58 14.01
N ASN A 11 -6.90 0.67 14.72
CA ASN A 11 -7.78 -0.36 14.18
C ASN A 11 -9.19 0.22 13.96
N ALA A 12 -9.50 0.63 12.74
CA ALA A 12 -10.87 0.98 12.34
C ALA A 12 -11.57 -0.13 11.54
N ILE A 13 -10.90 -1.27 11.27
CA ILE A 13 -11.43 -2.37 10.47
C ILE A 13 -11.27 -3.67 11.29
N GLY A 14 -12.36 -4.42 11.45
CA GLY A 14 -12.61 -5.37 12.54
C GLY A 14 -11.67 -6.57 12.69
N ASN A 15 -11.75 -7.18 13.88
CA ASN A 15 -11.16 -8.45 14.34
C ASN A 15 -9.75 -8.77 13.80
N ILE A 16 -8.73 -8.22 14.48
CA ILE A 16 -7.29 -8.52 14.32
C ILE A 16 -7.00 -10.02 14.24
N ASP A 17 -7.74 -10.86 14.97
CA ASP A 17 -7.45 -12.29 15.03
C ASP A 17 -7.73 -13.04 13.73
N LYS A 18 -8.51 -12.46 12.80
CA LYS A 18 -8.83 -13.07 11.50
C LYS A 18 -8.16 -12.35 10.33
N SER A 19 -7.39 -11.30 10.58
CA SER A 19 -6.78 -10.54 9.50
C SER A 19 -5.62 -11.33 8.89
N PRO A 20 -5.53 -11.44 7.55
CA PRO A 20 -4.37 -12.00 6.88
C PRO A 20 -3.15 -11.06 6.91
N LEU A 21 -3.29 -9.85 7.49
CA LEU A 21 -2.22 -8.86 7.56
C LEU A 21 -1.26 -9.16 8.73
N PRO A 22 0.04 -8.82 8.58
CA PRO A 22 1.01 -8.90 9.65
C PRO A 22 0.56 -8.17 10.91
N LYS A 23 0.80 -8.76 12.10
CA LYS A 23 0.37 -8.18 13.39
C LYS A 23 1.44 -7.23 13.96
N SER A 24 2.63 -7.22 13.38
CA SER A 24 3.74 -6.37 13.78
C SER A 24 4.56 -5.90 12.59
N ILE A 25 5.33 -4.83 12.79
CA ILE A 25 6.27 -4.28 11.80
C ILE A 25 7.36 -5.33 11.45
N GLU A 26 7.78 -6.16 12.40
CA GLU A 26 8.78 -7.21 12.14
C GLU A 26 8.20 -8.29 11.22
N GLU A 27 6.96 -8.72 11.47
CA GLU A 27 6.25 -9.64 10.59
C GLU A 27 5.97 -9.01 9.22
N GLU A 28 5.67 -7.71 9.17
CA GLU A 28 5.46 -6.97 7.93
C GLU A 28 6.74 -6.92 7.09
N HIS A 29 7.89 -6.63 7.71
CA HIS A 29 9.18 -6.67 7.03
C HIS A 29 9.52 -8.07 6.51
N LYS A 30 9.36 -9.12 7.34
CA LYS A 30 9.57 -10.51 6.89
C LYS A 30 8.64 -10.87 5.74
N TYR A 31 7.40 -10.39 5.78
CA TYR A 31 6.45 -10.61 4.71
C TYR A 31 6.89 -9.92 3.41
N MET A 32 7.30 -8.65 3.49
CA MET A 32 7.83 -7.88 2.35
C MET A 32 9.13 -8.44 1.79
N ASP A 33 10.05 -8.90 2.63
CA ASP A 33 11.33 -9.50 2.20
C ASP A 33 11.11 -10.81 1.43
N ASN A 34 10.05 -11.55 1.78
CA ASN A 34 9.67 -12.79 1.11
C ASN A 34 8.77 -12.57 -0.12
N MET A 35 8.27 -11.35 -0.35
CA MET A 35 7.49 -11.05 -1.54
C MET A 35 8.41 -10.99 -2.77
N ASN A 36 8.29 -11.98 -3.66
CA ASN A 36 8.89 -11.88 -4.98
C ASN A 36 8.06 -10.97 -5.89
N LEU A 37 8.31 -9.66 -5.81
CA LEU A 37 7.68 -8.65 -6.66
C LEU A 37 8.70 -8.10 -7.68
N PRO A 38 9.04 -8.87 -8.73
CA PRO A 38 10.11 -8.50 -9.67
C PRO A 38 9.86 -7.17 -10.40
N ASN A 39 8.60 -6.77 -10.51
CA ASN A 39 8.17 -5.53 -11.15
C ASN A 39 8.16 -4.31 -10.20
N LEU A 40 8.46 -4.53 -8.92
CA LEU A 40 8.40 -3.56 -7.85
C LEU A 40 9.83 -3.24 -7.40
N LYS A 41 10.50 -2.36 -8.15
CA LYS A 41 11.88 -1.98 -7.84
C LYS A 41 11.91 -0.87 -6.80
N PHE A 42 12.65 -1.11 -5.71
CA PHE A 42 12.99 -0.06 -4.76
C PHE A 42 13.90 0.98 -5.40
N GLY A 43 13.54 2.25 -5.25
CA GLY A 43 14.42 3.37 -5.52
C GLY A 43 15.25 3.71 -4.28
N LYS A 44 16.46 4.21 -4.49
CA LYS A 44 17.21 4.92 -3.44
C LYS A 44 17.43 6.36 -3.87
N THR A 45 17.18 7.29 -2.96
CA THR A 45 17.45 8.71 -3.17
C THR A 45 18.47 9.16 -2.15
N TYR A 46 19.54 9.81 -2.58
CA TYR A 46 20.49 10.45 -1.67
C TYR A 46 19.77 11.54 -0.88
N ILE A 47 19.97 11.55 0.44
CA ILE A 47 19.36 12.55 1.33
C ILE A 47 20.42 13.56 1.77
N VAL A 48 21.47 13.08 2.44
CA VAL A 48 22.46 13.95 3.06
C VAL A 48 23.74 13.18 3.38
N THR A 49 24.85 13.90 3.49
CA THR A 49 26.10 13.39 4.06
C THR A 49 26.28 13.98 5.45
N TYR A 50 26.50 13.14 6.44
CA TYR A 50 26.76 13.54 7.82
C TYR A 50 27.89 12.69 8.39
N ASN A 51 28.88 13.31 9.03
CA ASN A 51 30.10 12.65 9.54
C ASN A 51 30.78 11.75 8.49
N ASN A 52 30.99 12.28 7.28
CA ASN A 52 31.61 11.58 6.16
C ASN A 52 30.87 10.29 5.74
N LYS A 53 29.59 10.15 6.12
CA LYS A 53 28.74 9.04 5.74
C LYS A 53 27.53 9.54 4.97
N GLU A 54 27.27 8.89 3.84
CA GLU A 54 26.10 9.16 3.02
C GLU A 54 24.87 8.43 3.56
N TYR A 55 23.74 9.14 3.58
CA TYR A 55 22.44 8.62 4.00
C TYR A 55 21.49 8.62 2.80
N TYR A 56 20.79 7.51 2.63
CA TYR A 56 19.87 7.27 1.52
C TYR A 56 18.48 6.94 2.04
N LEU A 57 17.45 7.42 1.34
CA LEU A 57 16.07 7.00 1.53
C LEU A 57 15.75 5.88 0.55
N HIS A 58 15.45 4.71 1.08
CA HIS A 58 14.89 3.59 0.33
C HIS A 58 13.38 3.79 0.24
N HIS A 59 12.85 3.83 -0.96
CA HIS A 59 11.44 4.13 -1.21
C HIS A 59 10.93 3.37 -2.42
N LEU A 60 9.61 3.32 -2.53
CA LEU A 60 8.92 2.63 -3.60
C LEU A 60 7.94 3.59 -4.27
N SER A 61 7.95 3.61 -5.60
CA SER A 61 7.05 4.48 -6.36
C SER A 61 5.61 4.01 -6.18
N ILE A 62 4.79 4.81 -5.49
CA ILE A 62 3.35 4.52 -5.30
C ILE A 62 2.67 4.29 -6.65
N LYS A 63 3.03 5.07 -7.67
CA LYS A 63 2.52 4.89 -9.04
C LYS A 63 2.85 3.48 -9.56
N ASN A 64 4.09 3.03 -9.41
CA ASN A 64 4.49 1.70 -9.88
C ASN A 64 3.81 0.60 -9.06
N CYS A 65 3.60 0.80 -7.76
CA CYS A 65 2.84 -0.15 -6.93
C CYS A 65 1.41 -0.30 -7.45
N ILE A 66 0.73 0.82 -7.66
CA ILE A 66 -0.66 0.82 -8.16
C ILE A 66 -0.71 0.14 -9.52
N GLN A 67 0.19 0.50 -10.45
CA GLN A 67 0.24 -0.13 -11.76
C GLN A 67 0.44 -1.66 -11.65
N ASN A 68 1.33 -2.12 -10.78
CA ASN A 68 1.56 -3.55 -10.58
C ASN A 68 0.35 -4.28 -9.98
N ILE A 69 -0.33 -3.68 -9.01
CA ILE A 69 -1.56 -4.24 -8.43
C ILE A 69 -2.65 -4.33 -9.51
N LEU A 70 -2.78 -3.31 -10.37
CA LEU A 70 -3.75 -3.29 -11.46
C LEU A 70 -3.40 -4.22 -12.63
N LEU A 71 -2.19 -4.78 -12.69
CA LEU A 71 -1.87 -5.86 -13.64
C LEU A 71 -2.49 -7.20 -13.25
N ILE A 72 -2.94 -7.35 -12.00
CA ILE A 72 -3.66 -8.54 -11.54
C ILE A 72 -5.12 -8.38 -11.99
N SER A 73 -5.53 -9.18 -12.98
CA SER A 73 -6.83 -9.09 -13.65
C SER A 73 -8.00 -9.05 -12.67
N ASP A 74 -8.03 -9.97 -11.72
CA ASP A 74 -9.13 -10.13 -10.77
C ASP A 74 -9.25 -8.91 -9.86
N ILE A 75 -8.13 -8.30 -9.49
CA ILE A 75 -8.11 -7.06 -8.71
C ILE A 75 -8.61 -5.91 -9.57
N ALA A 76 -8.10 -5.77 -10.79
CA ALA A 76 -8.51 -4.71 -11.71
C ALA A 76 -10.01 -4.77 -12.04
N GLU A 77 -10.55 -5.96 -12.26
CA GLU A 77 -11.97 -6.18 -12.54
C GLU A 77 -12.83 -5.82 -11.33
N ASN A 78 -12.44 -6.23 -10.12
CA ASN A 78 -13.12 -5.83 -8.89
C ASN A 78 -13.12 -4.30 -8.70
N PHE A 79 -12.00 -3.63 -9.01
CA PHE A 79 -11.94 -2.17 -8.98
C PHE A 79 -12.88 -1.54 -10.00
N ALA A 80 -12.87 -1.99 -11.25
CA ALA A 80 -13.76 -1.50 -12.30
C ALA A 80 -15.25 -1.67 -11.93
N PHE A 81 -15.62 -2.85 -11.41
CA PHE A 81 -16.97 -3.13 -10.94
C PHE A 81 -17.39 -2.20 -9.79
N SER A 82 -16.51 -2.00 -8.80
CA SER A 82 -16.78 -1.09 -7.68
C SER A 82 -17.00 0.36 -8.14
N TYR A 83 -16.24 0.80 -9.15
CA TYR A 83 -16.35 2.15 -9.71
C TYR A 83 -17.68 2.36 -10.45
N GLU A 84 -18.09 1.42 -11.30
CA GLU A 84 -19.36 1.54 -12.01
C GLU A 84 -20.56 1.49 -11.05
N ASN A 85 -20.48 0.67 -9.99
CA ASN A 85 -21.49 0.68 -8.93
C ASN A 85 -21.57 2.03 -8.20
N LEU A 86 -20.43 2.61 -7.83
CA LEU A 86 -20.37 3.92 -7.20
C LEU A 86 -20.95 5.02 -8.11
N LYS A 87 -20.63 4.98 -9.40
CA LYS A 87 -21.16 5.89 -10.41
C LYS A 87 -22.67 5.74 -10.60
N ALA A 88 -23.19 4.51 -10.59
CA ALA A 88 -24.63 4.24 -10.63
C ALA A 88 -25.34 4.77 -9.38
N LEU A 89 -24.75 4.59 -8.19
CA LEU A 89 -25.25 5.16 -6.94
C LEU A 89 -25.29 6.69 -6.99
N LEU A 90 -24.21 7.34 -7.43
CA LEU A 90 -24.15 8.80 -7.54
C LEU A 90 -25.19 9.33 -8.52
N LYS A 91 -25.36 8.68 -9.69
CA LYS A 91 -26.42 9.04 -10.65
C LYS A 91 -27.81 8.90 -10.04
N LYS A 92 -28.09 7.78 -9.37
CA LYS A 92 -29.38 7.54 -8.71
C LYS A 92 -29.70 8.62 -7.67
N HIS A 93 -28.72 9.01 -6.86
CA HIS A 93 -28.89 10.06 -5.85
C HIS A 93 -29.00 11.46 -6.47
N ALA A 94 -28.24 11.75 -7.52
CA ALA A 94 -28.35 13.02 -8.25
C ALA A 94 -29.72 13.20 -8.92
N VAL A 95 -30.34 12.09 -9.39
CA VAL A 95 -31.68 12.10 -9.98
C VAL A 95 -32.79 12.25 -8.92
N MET A 96 -32.57 11.88 -7.66
CA MET A 96 -33.57 12.05 -6.58
C MET A 96 -33.56 13.46 -5.93
N ILE A 97 -32.71 14.37 -6.40
CA ILE A 97 -32.63 15.76 -5.88
C ILE A 97 -33.37 16.75 -6.83
N TRP A 98 -34.05 16.26 -7.87
CA TRP A 98 -34.90 17.04 -8.77
C TRP A 98 -36.37 16.60 -8.67
#